data_AF-A0A2I3GRV3-F1
#
_entry.id   AF-A0A2I3GRV3-F1
#
_cell.length_a   1.000
_cell.length_b   1.000
_cell.length_c   1.000
_cell.angle_alpha   90.00
_cell.angle_beta   90.00
_cell.angle_gamma   90.00
#
_symmetry.space_group_name_H-M   'P 1'
#
loop_
_entity.id
_entity.type
_entity.pdbx_description
1 polymer ?
#
loop_
_entity_poly.entity_id
_entity_poly.type
_entity_poly.pdbx_seq_one_letter_code
_entity_poly.pdbx_strand_id
1 'polypeptide(L)'
;MSVLTSPRGKVEVVHCRRTESQDIYCIKSLIRKFTCKLFGKLNIIYLLEKANLAVTLCNDKEEIMAQATFLDYPNWNVAKQDDWVSVFRELDSDIPCTPLNTLFMHLFVAVDEYSVGCCKEILRTVYKAVPELHFIFLIVPSYMSLGSTLITVFDQVGNIPCLTYEEDFAVHICHRHSHYPQLHVRKARVEDHDALMPIFMRYDTILKETYGEYFLAELIEAQDEENHAVACEVEGTAVGFMSVCSRVNMQLLHECFDLGPFHGLCFPHPDDVLESPQELSVRRSQDAELRSSSRASQKIVEESQEPVSPDTMENIQGNIAREAASEEALTAVQSGNVSEPEDIEKLSDVSTGYAQDHHVSSRSLASLLLPEEPVHFRPIYRGASAAFCIQLFCIDEKYEARSLDFMNFVFSLFSDKNFCVISLPHLTPEFILIQNFVKMVPFNTCTLEQDLYVFHRAGLLKNICLGRSS
;
A
#
# COMPACT_ATOMS: atom_id res chain seq x y z
N MET A 1 -15.58 -2.00 15.03
CA MET A 1 -15.75 -2.47 16.42
C MET A 1 -16.34 -3.87 16.38
N SER A 2 -15.90 -4.74 17.27
CA SER A 2 -16.28 -6.16 17.34
C SER A 2 -16.81 -6.46 18.74
N VAL A 3 -17.60 -7.52 18.89
CA VAL A 3 -18.21 -7.87 20.18
C VAL A 3 -17.60 -9.16 20.68
N LEU A 4 -17.02 -9.14 21.88
CA LEU A 4 -16.50 -10.33 22.55
C LEU A 4 -17.49 -10.77 23.64
N THR A 5 -17.68 -12.08 23.75
CA THR A 5 -18.49 -12.69 24.81
C THR A 5 -17.60 -13.60 25.65
N SER A 6 -17.57 -13.39 26.96
CA SER A 6 -16.83 -14.24 27.88
C SER A 6 -17.51 -15.61 28.04
N PRO A 7 -16.80 -16.63 28.54
CA PRO A 7 -17.40 -17.91 28.89
C PRO A 7 -18.54 -17.81 29.92
N ARG A 8 -18.60 -16.69 30.65
CA ARG A 8 -19.65 -16.39 31.65
C ARG A 8 -20.80 -15.57 31.07
N GLY A 9 -20.80 -15.30 29.76
CA GLY A 9 -21.84 -14.54 29.05
C GLY A 9 -21.71 -13.02 29.17
N LYS A 10 -20.62 -12.49 29.72
CA LYS A 10 -20.39 -11.04 29.76
C LYS A 10 -19.93 -10.56 28.39
N VAL A 11 -20.51 -9.47 27.92
CA VAL A 11 -20.26 -8.91 26.59
C VAL A 11 -19.44 -7.63 26.73
N GLU A 12 -18.40 -7.48 25.91
CA GLU A 12 -17.57 -6.27 25.80
C GLU A 12 -17.48 -5.88 24.32
N VAL A 13 -17.53 -4.58 24.03
CA VAL A 13 -17.32 -4.06 22.68
C VAL A 13 -15.86 -3.67 22.56
N VAL A 14 -15.18 -4.20 21.55
CA VAL A 14 -13.74 -4.03 21.40
C VAL A 14 -13.39 -3.40 20.07
N HIS A 15 -12.25 -2.73 20.07
CA HIS A 15 -11.64 -2.21 18.87
C HIS A 15 -10.11 -2.37 18.94
N CYS A 16 -9.50 -2.55 17.78
CA CYS A 16 -8.05 -2.66 17.64
C CYS A 16 -7.46 -1.32 17.21
N ARG A 17 -6.26 -1.03 17.71
CA ARG A 17 -5.39 0.03 17.20
C ARG A 17 -3.93 -0.42 17.19
N ARG A 18 -3.07 0.37 16.53
CA ARG A 18 -1.62 0.18 16.67
C ARG A 18 -1.22 0.37 18.13
N THR A 19 -0.30 -0.45 18.61
CA THR A 19 0.25 -0.32 19.96
C THR A 19 1.05 0.98 20.08
N GLU A 20 0.88 1.67 21.20
CA GLU A 20 1.54 2.93 21.51
C GLU A 20 2.51 2.78 22.68
N SER A 21 3.45 3.70 22.83
CA SER A 21 4.43 3.66 23.92
C SER A 21 3.79 3.77 25.32
N GLN A 22 2.64 4.45 25.42
CA GLN A 22 1.86 4.53 26.66
C GLN A 22 1.28 3.17 27.11
N ASP A 23 1.11 2.22 26.19
CA ASP A 23 0.55 0.91 26.49
C ASP A 23 1.52 0.03 27.32
N ILE A 24 2.82 0.38 27.35
CA ILE A 24 3.88 -0.44 27.95
C ILE A 24 3.58 -0.82 29.40
N TYR A 25 3.03 0.10 30.20
CA TYR A 25 2.70 -0.19 31.60
C TYR A 25 1.64 -1.28 31.72
N CYS A 26 0.57 -1.16 30.96
CA CYS A 26 -0.54 -2.13 30.92
C CYS A 26 -0.12 -3.46 30.30
N ILE A 27 0.72 -3.45 29.25
CA ILE A 27 1.29 -4.67 28.68
C ILE A 27 2.10 -5.42 29.75
N LYS A 28 2.95 -4.71 30.49
CA LYS A 28 3.74 -5.30 31.58
C LYS A 28 2.87 -5.87 32.70
N SER A 29 1.73 -5.25 33.02
CA SER A 29 0.82 -5.76 34.05
C SER A 29 0.08 -7.04 33.62
N LEU A 30 -0.11 -7.25 32.31
CA LEU A 30 -0.71 -8.46 31.75
C LEU A 30 0.29 -9.63 31.58
N ILE A 31 1.60 -9.39 31.65
CA ILE A 31 2.62 -10.43 31.55
C ILE A 31 2.59 -11.33 32.78
N ARG A 32 2.50 -12.64 32.54
CA ARG A 32 2.47 -13.67 33.58
C ARG A 32 3.67 -14.60 33.47
N LYS A 33 3.87 -15.41 34.51
CA LYS A 33 4.92 -16.46 34.50
C LYS A 33 4.80 -17.39 33.29
N PHE A 34 3.58 -17.68 32.84
CA PHE A 34 3.33 -18.49 31.64
C PHE A 34 3.78 -17.78 30.35
N THR A 35 3.50 -16.47 30.21
CA THR A 35 3.99 -15.65 29.09
C THR A 35 5.51 -15.68 29.00
N CYS A 36 6.22 -15.50 30.13
CA CYS A 36 7.68 -15.55 30.16
C CYS A 36 8.26 -16.93 29.81
N LYS A 37 7.49 -18.00 30.01
CA LYS A 37 7.89 -19.36 29.62
C LYS A 37 7.75 -19.60 28.12
N LEU A 38 6.71 -19.05 27.50
CA LEU A 38 6.48 -19.20 26.05
C LEU A 38 7.38 -18.30 25.20
N PHE A 39 7.56 -17.04 25.61
CA PHE A 39 8.24 -16.02 24.82
C PHE A 39 9.59 -15.59 25.40
N GLY A 40 10.00 -16.17 26.53
CA GLY A 40 11.25 -15.81 27.20
C GLY A 40 11.18 -14.50 27.98
N LYS A 41 12.35 -13.99 28.38
CA LYS A 41 12.48 -12.69 29.05
C LYS A 41 12.61 -11.60 28.00
N LEU A 42 11.55 -10.79 27.88
CA LEU A 42 11.46 -9.76 26.84
C LEU A 42 11.70 -8.37 27.43
N ASN A 43 12.48 -7.55 26.71
CA ASN A 43 12.47 -6.11 26.90
C ASN A 43 11.36 -5.52 26.02
N ILE A 44 10.21 -5.22 26.63
CA ILE A 44 9.01 -4.77 25.91
C ILE A 44 9.25 -3.47 25.12
N ILE A 45 10.07 -2.55 25.65
CA ILE A 45 10.37 -1.29 24.97
C ILE A 45 11.10 -1.59 23.66
N TYR A 46 12.19 -2.34 23.75
CA TYR A 46 12.98 -2.75 22.59
C TYR A 46 12.15 -3.56 21.58
N LEU A 47 11.29 -4.46 22.06
CA LEU A 47 10.46 -5.28 21.21
C LEU A 47 9.45 -4.44 20.40
N LEU A 48 8.80 -3.46 21.04
CA LEU A 48 7.84 -2.59 20.36
C LEU A 48 8.52 -1.64 19.37
N GLU A 49 9.72 -1.14 19.69
CA GLU A 49 10.52 -0.31 18.78
C GLU A 49 10.94 -1.05 17.51
N LYS A 50 11.11 -2.38 17.58
CA LYS A 50 11.52 -3.23 16.46
C LYS A 50 10.37 -3.93 15.75
N ALA A 51 9.15 -3.83 16.26
CA ALA A 51 8.01 -4.56 15.73
C ALA A 51 7.68 -4.13 14.29
N ASN A 52 7.56 -5.10 13.38
CA ASN A 52 6.95 -4.84 12.06
C ASN A 52 5.47 -4.44 12.23
N LEU A 53 4.78 -5.10 13.16
CA LEU A 53 3.41 -4.76 13.54
C LEU A 53 3.15 -5.09 15.02
N ALA A 54 2.55 -4.15 15.74
CA ALA A 54 2.07 -4.36 17.10
C ALA A 54 0.65 -3.83 17.21
N VAL A 55 -0.25 -4.67 17.75
CA VAL A 55 -1.68 -4.40 17.82
C VAL A 55 -2.14 -4.50 19.27
N THR A 56 -2.80 -3.44 19.73
CA THR A 56 -3.48 -3.37 21.03
C THR A 56 -4.98 -3.47 20.81
N LEU A 57 -5.65 -4.30 21.61
CA LEU A 57 -7.10 -4.42 21.65
C LEU A 57 -7.61 -3.73 22.91
N CYS A 58 -8.50 -2.75 22.74
CA CYS A 58 -9.13 -2.00 23.81
C CYS A 58 -10.64 -2.27 23.87
N ASN A 59 -11.23 -2.12 25.04
CA ASN A 59 -12.69 -2.03 25.17
C ASN A 59 -13.20 -0.61 24.89
N ASP A 60 -14.51 -0.42 25.01
CA ASP A 60 -15.23 0.85 24.87
C ASP A 60 -14.79 1.93 25.88
N LYS A 61 -14.04 1.56 26.92
CA LYS A 61 -13.49 2.47 27.94
C LYS A 61 -12.01 2.77 27.73
N GLU A 62 -11.44 2.37 26.60
CA GLU A 62 -10.00 2.46 26.30
C GLU A 62 -9.11 1.63 27.25
N GLU A 63 -9.68 0.64 27.94
CA GLU A 63 -8.91 -0.29 28.75
C GLU A 63 -8.30 -1.38 27.88
N ILE A 64 -7.01 -1.62 28.03
CA ILE A 64 -6.29 -2.64 27.24
C ILE A 64 -6.72 -4.03 27.68
N MET A 65 -7.35 -4.75 26.77
CA MET A 65 -7.79 -6.13 26.96
C MET A 65 -6.75 -7.14 26.50
N ALA A 66 -6.00 -6.82 25.45
CA ALA A 66 -4.95 -7.68 24.92
C ALA A 66 -3.96 -6.90 24.06
N GLN A 67 -2.80 -7.50 23.84
CA GLN A 67 -1.77 -6.97 22.97
C GLN A 67 -0.98 -8.11 22.32
N ALA A 68 -0.61 -7.94 21.05
CA ALA A 68 0.30 -8.83 20.36
C ALA A 68 1.33 -8.08 19.53
N THR A 69 2.55 -8.63 19.49
CA THR A 69 3.68 -8.09 18.73
C THR A 69 4.16 -9.11 17.69
N PHE A 70 4.39 -8.63 16.47
CA PHE A 70 4.79 -9.44 15.33
C PHE A 70 6.07 -8.89 14.69
N LEU A 71 6.98 -9.79 14.34
CA LEU A 71 8.21 -9.47 13.60
C LEU A 71 8.41 -10.41 12.40
N ASP A 72 9.29 -10.05 11.49
CA ASP A 72 9.63 -10.78 10.27
C ASP A 72 10.70 -11.88 10.45
N TYR A 73 11.05 -12.21 11.70
CA TYR A 73 11.97 -13.28 12.05
C TYR A 73 11.49 -14.12 13.26
N PRO A 74 11.96 -15.37 13.42
CA PRO A 74 11.57 -16.26 14.52
C PRO A 74 11.71 -15.66 15.94
N ASN A 75 10.73 -15.93 16.83
CA ASN A 75 10.74 -15.45 18.21
C ASN A 75 11.71 -16.19 19.14
N TRP A 76 12.27 -17.30 18.68
CA TRP A 76 13.36 -18.02 19.33
C TRP A 76 14.51 -18.23 18.35
N ASN A 77 15.71 -18.47 18.87
CA ASN A 77 16.92 -18.63 18.07
C ASN A 77 17.01 -20.03 17.44
N VAL A 78 16.05 -20.35 16.57
CA VAL A 78 16.00 -21.61 15.80
C VAL A 78 16.58 -21.46 14.39
N ALA A 79 16.65 -20.23 13.89
CA ALA A 79 17.25 -19.90 12.61
C ALA A 79 17.83 -18.48 12.65
N LYS A 80 18.76 -18.19 11.72
CA LYS A 80 19.24 -16.81 11.54
C LYS A 80 18.14 -15.96 10.91
N GLN A 81 18.12 -14.67 11.24
CA GLN A 81 17.08 -13.74 10.77
C GLN A 81 17.08 -13.58 9.24
N ASP A 82 18.23 -13.75 8.58
CA ASP A 82 18.42 -13.62 7.14
C ASP A 82 18.22 -14.93 6.36
N ASP A 83 18.10 -16.08 7.04
CA ASP A 83 18.06 -17.40 6.40
C ASP A 83 17.02 -18.37 7.03
N TRP A 84 16.00 -17.82 7.71
CA TRP A 84 14.98 -18.66 8.33
C TRP A 84 14.13 -19.43 7.29
N VAL A 85 13.99 -18.89 6.08
CA VAL A 85 13.17 -19.51 5.02
C VAL A 85 13.67 -20.90 4.65
N SER A 86 14.98 -21.09 4.60
CA SER A 86 15.61 -22.38 4.27
C SER A 86 15.23 -23.45 5.30
N VAL A 87 15.35 -23.10 6.59
CA VAL A 87 15.03 -24.00 7.71
C VAL A 87 13.54 -24.38 7.72
N PHE A 88 12.65 -23.42 7.45
CA PHE A 88 11.20 -23.67 7.46
C PHE A 88 10.74 -24.45 6.23
N ARG A 89 11.42 -24.30 5.09
CA ARG A 89 11.17 -25.11 3.89
C ARG A 89 11.64 -26.55 4.05
N GLU A 90 12.71 -26.78 4.82
CA GLU A 90 13.16 -28.12 5.18
C GLU A 90 12.18 -28.80 6.16
N LEU A 91 11.57 -28.00 7.06
CA LEU A 91 10.53 -28.51 7.97
C LEU A 91 9.29 -28.98 7.21
N ASP A 92 8.80 -28.15 6.29
CA ASP A 92 7.66 -28.48 5.45
C ASP A 92 7.75 -27.75 4.10
N SER A 93 8.01 -28.51 3.04
CA SER A 93 8.15 -27.97 1.69
C SER A 93 6.82 -27.52 1.07
N ASP A 94 5.70 -27.97 1.62
CA ASP A 94 4.37 -27.66 1.10
C ASP A 94 3.85 -26.30 1.60
N ILE A 95 4.56 -25.68 2.55
CA ILE A 95 4.26 -24.34 3.05
C ILE A 95 5.09 -23.30 2.28
N PRO A 96 4.51 -22.54 1.33
CA PRO A 96 5.22 -21.56 0.52
C PRO A 96 5.49 -20.25 1.29
N CYS A 97 6.18 -20.34 2.42
CA CYS A 97 6.54 -19.19 3.24
C CYS A 97 7.65 -18.36 2.56
N THR A 98 7.49 -17.04 2.65
CA THR A 98 8.43 -16.02 2.15
C THR A 98 8.49 -14.88 3.16
N PRO A 99 9.55 -14.05 3.14
CA PRO A 99 9.64 -12.86 4.01
C PRO A 99 8.48 -11.87 3.80
N LEU A 100 7.85 -11.86 2.62
CA LEU A 100 6.74 -10.96 2.32
C LEU A 100 5.40 -11.45 2.89
N ASN A 101 5.21 -12.76 2.98
CA ASN A 101 3.92 -13.37 3.35
C ASN A 101 3.89 -13.99 4.76
N THR A 102 4.92 -13.76 5.56
CA THR A 102 5.12 -14.43 6.85
C THR A 102 5.52 -13.45 7.95
N LEU A 103 4.88 -13.56 9.11
CA LEU A 103 5.30 -12.92 10.36
C LEU A 103 5.39 -13.95 11.49
N PHE A 104 6.06 -13.57 12.56
CA PHE A 104 6.23 -14.38 13.76
C PHE A 104 5.64 -13.66 14.95
N MET A 105 4.87 -14.35 15.80
CA MET A 105 4.34 -13.79 17.03
C MET A 105 5.41 -13.83 18.12
N HIS A 106 5.86 -12.65 18.56
CA HIS A 106 6.90 -12.50 19.60
C HIS A 106 6.32 -12.23 20.99
N LEU A 107 5.08 -11.77 21.07
CA LEU A 107 4.40 -11.55 22.33
C LEU A 107 2.90 -11.67 22.10
N PHE A 108 2.22 -12.31 23.05
CA PHE A 108 0.78 -12.23 23.21
C PHE A 108 0.45 -12.17 24.70
N VAL A 109 -0.32 -11.15 25.08
CA VAL A 109 -0.86 -10.98 26.43
C VAL A 109 -2.34 -10.60 26.34
N ALA A 110 -3.14 -11.11 27.26
CA ALA A 110 -4.57 -10.82 27.29
C ALA A 110 -5.14 -10.98 28.71
N VAL A 111 -6.27 -10.33 28.95
CA VAL A 111 -7.14 -10.61 30.09
C VAL A 111 -7.75 -12.02 29.90
N ASP A 112 -7.57 -12.90 30.88
CA ASP A 112 -7.93 -14.33 30.77
C ASP A 112 -9.35 -14.57 30.29
N GLU A 113 -10.30 -13.81 30.86
CA GLU A 113 -11.73 -13.97 30.63
C GLU A 113 -12.10 -13.84 29.14
N TYR A 114 -11.36 -13.04 28.38
CA TYR A 114 -11.61 -12.77 26.96
C TYR A 114 -10.49 -13.26 26.04
N SER A 115 -9.47 -13.93 26.58
CA SER A 115 -8.21 -14.24 25.88
C SER A 115 -8.38 -14.86 24.49
N VAL A 116 -9.29 -15.83 24.31
CA VAL A 116 -9.59 -16.48 23.02
C VAL A 116 -10.20 -15.49 22.02
N GLY A 117 -11.20 -14.73 22.45
CA GLY A 117 -11.84 -13.71 21.63
C GLY A 117 -10.84 -12.62 21.21
N CYS A 118 -10.04 -12.15 22.17
CA CYS A 118 -9.00 -11.17 21.92
C CYS A 118 -7.96 -11.67 20.90
N CYS A 119 -7.48 -12.91 21.04
CA CYS A 119 -6.50 -13.50 20.14
C CYS A 119 -7.04 -13.56 18.70
N LYS A 120 -8.26 -14.07 18.52
CA LYS A 120 -8.90 -14.17 17.20
C LYS A 120 -9.11 -12.80 16.56
N GLU A 121 -9.51 -11.79 17.35
CA GLU A 121 -9.75 -10.45 16.84
C GLU A 121 -8.46 -9.72 16.43
N ILE A 122 -7.41 -9.88 17.23
CA ILE A 122 -6.07 -9.38 16.88
C ILE A 122 -5.58 -10.04 15.58
N LEU A 123 -5.67 -11.36 15.46
CA LEU A 123 -5.24 -12.07 14.25
C LEU A 123 -6.04 -11.63 13.01
N ARG A 124 -7.36 -11.48 13.12
CA ARG A 124 -8.19 -10.91 12.05
C ARG A 124 -7.73 -9.53 11.64
N THR A 125 -7.43 -8.68 12.61
CA THR A 125 -6.96 -7.31 12.36
C THR A 125 -5.61 -7.30 11.67
N VAL A 126 -4.67 -8.13 12.12
CA VAL A 126 -3.34 -8.26 11.51
C VAL A 126 -3.44 -8.72 10.06
N TYR A 127 -4.24 -9.75 9.78
CA TYR A 127 -4.48 -10.20 8.41
C TYR A 127 -5.23 -9.16 7.57
N LYS A 128 -6.15 -8.39 8.15
CA LYS A 128 -6.81 -7.28 7.42
C LYS A 128 -5.81 -6.16 7.10
N ALA A 129 -4.91 -5.84 8.00
CA ALA A 129 -3.93 -4.75 7.85
C ALA A 129 -2.79 -5.06 6.88
N VAL A 130 -2.40 -6.33 6.74
CA VAL A 130 -1.35 -6.77 5.82
C VAL A 130 -1.93 -7.76 4.81
N PRO A 131 -2.34 -7.30 3.60
CA PRO A 131 -2.97 -8.16 2.59
C PRO A 131 -2.11 -9.34 2.14
N GLU A 132 -0.80 -9.16 2.05
CA GLU A 132 0.18 -10.15 1.59
C GLU A 132 0.46 -11.24 2.63
N LEU A 133 0.15 -10.99 3.90
CA LEU A 133 0.42 -11.91 4.99
C LEU A 133 -0.47 -13.15 4.90
N HIS A 134 0.12 -14.32 4.76
CA HIS A 134 -0.57 -15.60 4.66
C HIS A 134 -0.37 -16.46 5.91
N PHE A 135 0.79 -16.34 6.55
CA PHE A 135 1.19 -17.19 7.67
C PHE A 135 1.66 -16.34 8.84
N ILE A 136 1.20 -16.71 10.03
CA ILE A 136 1.81 -16.26 11.28
C ILE A 136 2.38 -17.49 11.97
N PHE A 137 3.68 -17.50 12.23
CA PHE A 137 4.31 -18.58 12.98
C PHE A 137 4.47 -18.22 14.45
N LEU A 138 4.51 -19.27 15.27
CA LEU A 138 4.84 -19.18 16.68
C LEU A 138 5.75 -20.36 17.05
N ILE A 139 6.95 -20.04 17.52
CA ILE A 139 7.90 -21.03 18.02
C ILE A 139 7.79 -21.06 19.55
N VAL A 140 7.73 -22.26 20.13
CA VAL A 140 7.70 -22.44 21.59
C VAL A 140 8.58 -23.63 21.99
N PRO A 141 9.17 -23.63 23.20
CA PRO A 141 9.91 -24.81 23.67
C PRO A 141 9.02 -26.05 23.65
N SER A 142 9.52 -27.17 23.12
CA SER A 142 8.71 -28.40 22.87
C SER A 142 8.08 -29.01 24.13
N TYR A 143 8.66 -28.76 25.31
CA TYR A 143 8.12 -29.20 26.60
C TYR A 143 6.97 -28.31 27.13
N MET A 144 6.66 -27.20 26.46
CA MET A 144 5.58 -26.28 26.83
C MET A 144 4.36 -26.49 25.95
N SER A 145 3.16 -26.44 26.56
CA SER A 145 1.90 -26.32 25.83
C SER A 145 1.61 -24.86 25.49
N LEU A 146 1.00 -24.60 24.34
CA LEU A 146 0.50 -23.27 23.92
C LEU A 146 -0.54 -22.64 24.88
N GLY A 147 -1.11 -23.43 25.78
CA GLY A 147 -2.20 -23.01 26.66
C GLY A 147 -3.54 -22.96 25.92
N SER A 148 -4.62 -22.74 26.67
CA SER A 148 -6.01 -22.84 26.17
C SER A 148 -6.36 -21.80 25.11
N THR A 149 -5.60 -20.72 25.00
CA THR A 149 -5.89 -19.62 24.07
C THR A 149 -5.22 -19.86 22.71
N LEU A 150 -3.89 -19.97 22.68
CA LEU A 150 -3.13 -20.06 21.43
C LEU A 150 -3.38 -21.37 20.69
N ILE A 151 -3.65 -22.47 21.40
CA ILE A 151 -3.99 -23.76 20.77
C ILE A 151 -5.29 -23.72 19.94
N THR A 152 -6.13 -22.69 20.11
CA THR A 152 -7.38 -22.55 19.34
C THR A 152 -7.20 -21.91 17.97
N VAL A 153 -6.01 -21.40 17.67
CA VAL A 153 -5.71 -20.63 16.45
C VAL A 153 -4.39 -21.05 15.76
N PHE A 154 -3.58 -21.86 16.44
CA PHE A 154 -2.29 -22.34 15.97
C PHE A 154 -2.30 -23.87 15.90
N ASP A 155 -1.90 -24.40 14.74
CA ASP A 155 -1.68 -25.83 14.51
C ASP A 155 -0.18 -26.13 14.54
N GLN A 156 0.21 -27.28 15.09
CA GLN A 156 1.62 -27.68 15.14
C GLN A 156 2.06 -28.25 13.78
N VAL A 157 3.16 -27.74 13.24
CA VAL A 157 3.77 -28.22 11.98
C VAL A 157 4.83 -29.27 12.25
N GLY A 158 5.69 -29.02 13.24
CA GLY A 158 6.78 -29.94 13.59
C GLY A 158 7.70 -29.35 14.64
N ASN A 159 8.91 -29.90 14.74
CA ASN A 159 9.93 -29.47 15.70
C ASN A 159 11.24 -29.13 14.99
N ILE A 160 11.94 -28.11 15.50
CA ILE A 160 13.25 -27.65 15.00
C ILE A 160 14.21 -27.53 16.20
N PRO A 161 15.48 -27.97 16.08
CA PRO A 161 16.47 -27.77 17.13
C PRO A 161 16.84 -26.28 17.28
N CYS A 162 17.13 -25.85 18.51
CA CYS A 162 17.65 -24.50 18.74
C CYS A 162 19.12 -24.38 18.32
N LEU A 163 19.52 -23.23 17.78
CA LEU A 163 20.92 -22.95 17.44
C LEU A 163 21.82 -22.75 18.66
N THR A 164 21.23 -22.42 19.83
CA THR A 164 21.98 -22.08 21.05
C THR A 164 21.87 -23.10 22.18
N TYR A 165 20.83 -23.94 22.19
CA TYR A 165 20.55 -24.86 23.29
C TYR A 165 20.26 -26.26 22.73
N GLU A 166 20.56 -27.30 23.51
CA GLU A 166 20.12 -28.68 23.22
C GLU A 166 18.65 -28.88 23.61
N GLU A 167 17.77 -27.99 23.11
CA GLU A 167 16.33 -28.07 23.31
C GLU A 167 15.64 -27.97 21.94
N ASP A 168 14.68 -28.86 21.72
CA ASP A 168 13.82 -28.81 20.54
C ASP A 168 12.70 -27.80 20.76
N PHE A 169 12.35 -27.09 19.70
CA PHE A 169 11.28 -26.11 19.69
C PHE A 169 10.18 -26.57 18.74
N ALA A 170 8.94 -26.50 19.22
CA ALA A 170 7.76 -26.78 18.42
C ALA A 170 7.38 -25.54 17.60
N VAL A 171 7.23 -25.74 16.29
CA VAL A 171 6.80 -24.72 15.34
C VAL A 171 5.31 -24.87 15.12
N HIS A 172 4.60 -23.76 15.33
CA HIS A 172 3.16 -23.69 15.10
C HIS A 172 2.84 -22.64 14.04
N ILE A 173 1.80 -22.90 13.27
CA ILE A 173 1.34 -22.05 12.17
C ILE A 173 -0.11 -21.64 12.41
N CYS A 174 -0.38 -20.36 12.17
CA CYS A 174 -1.72 -19.82 12.04
C CYS A 174 -1.90 -19.44 10.58
N HIS A 175 -2.91 -20.02 9.92
CA HIS A 175 -3.21 -19.72 8.53
C HIS A 175 -4.19 -18.55 8.43
N ARG A 176 -3.95 -17.66 7.46
CA ARG A 176 -4.85 -16.55 7.16
C ARG A 176 -6.30 -17.01 6.96
N HIS A 177 -6.52 -18.03 6.13
CA HIS A 177 -7.87 -18.47 5.74
C HIS A 177 -8.74 -18.90 6.93
N SER A 178 -8.14 -19.31 8.05
CA SER A 178 -8.85 -19.67 9.29
C SER A 178 -9.43 -18.46 10.04
N HIS A 179 -8.97 -17.25 9.72
CA HIS A 179 -9.37 -16.01 10.40
C HIS A 179 -9.95 -14.97 9.44
N TYR A 180 -9.42 -14.90 8.22
CA TYR A 180 -9.78 -13.93 7.20
C TYR A 180 -9.67 -14.56 5.81
N PRO A 181 -10.79 -15.05 5.23
CA PRO A 181 -10.75 -15.88 4.02
C PRO A 181 -10.22 -15.11 2.81
N GLN A 182 -9.59 -15.84 1.89
CA GLN A 182 -9.29 -15.33 0.56
C GLN A 182 -10.56 -15.30 -0.27
N LEU A 183 -10.79 -14.20 -0.99
CA LEU A 183 -11.96 -14.07 -1.84
C LEU A 183 -11.81 -14.97 -3.07
N HIS A 184 -12.86 -15.73 -3.39
CA HIS A 184 -12.93 -16.45 -4.65
C HIS A 184 -13.55 -15.54 -5.70
N VAL A 185 -12.78 -15.18 -6.73
CA VAL A 185 -13.23 -14.29 -7.81
C VAL A 185 -13.64 -15.13 -9.02
N ARG A 186 -14.83 -14.85 -9.55
CA ARG A 186 -15.41 -15.55 -10.70
C ARG A 186 -16.25 -14.59 -11.55
N LYS A 187 -16.68 -15.04 -12.74
CA LYS A 187 -17.70 -14.30 -13.50
C LYS A 187 -19.00 -14.21 -12.67
N ALA A 188 -19.61 -13.03 -12.72
CA ALA A 188 -20.88 -12.77 -12.06
C ALA A 188 -22.02 -13.54 -12.75
N ARG A 189 -23.03 -13.90 -11.97
CA ARG A 189 -24.24 -14.60 -12.38
C ARG A 189 -25.45 -13.76 -12.00
N VAL A 190 -26.55 -13.91 -12.73
CA VAL A 190 -27.78 -13.13 -12.46
C VAL A 190 -28.29 -13.37 -11.03
N GLU A 191 -28.07 -14.58 -10.50
CA GLU A 191 -28.37 -14.95 -9.10
C GLU A 191 -27.62 -14.10 -8.06
N ASP A 192 -26.47 -13.51 -8.40
CA ASP A 192 -25.69 -12.67 -7.49
C ASP A 192 -26.38 -11.32 -7.21
N HIS A 193 -27.36 -10.92 -8.02
CA HIS A 193 -28.09 -9.67 -7.91
C HIS A 193 -28.59 -9.40 -6.48
N ASP A 194 -29.34 -10.35 -5.91
CA ASP A 194 -30.01 -10.15 -4.63
C ASP A 194 -29.01 -10.01 -3.47
N ALA A 195 -27.85 -10.65 -3.56
CA ALA A 195 -26.77 -10.54 -2.57
C ALA A 195 -26.00 -9.22 -2.70
N LEU A 196 -25.81 -8.72 -3.91
CA LEU A 196 -25.03 -7.51 -4.20
C LEU A 196 -25.83 -6.22 -4.01
N MET A 197 -27.14 -6.23 -4.25
CA MET A 197 -27.98 -5.04 -4.15
C MET A 197 -27.91 -4.34 -2.78
N PRO A 198 -28.00 -5.04 -1.63
CA PRO A 198 -27.84 -4.41 -0.33
C PRO A 198 -26.48 -3.72 -0.14
N ILE A 199 -25.42 -4.25 -0.76
CA ILE A 199 -24.08 -3.66 -0.70
C ILE A 199 -24.08 -2.34 -1.46
N PHE A 200 -24.64 -2.29 -2.67
CA PHE A 200 -24.75 -1.06 -3.46
C PHE A 200 -25.58 0.02 -2.78
N MET A 201 -26.75 -0.34 -2.23
CA MET A 201 -27.64 0.63 -1.58
C MET A 201 -27.03 1.32 -0.35
N ARG A 202 -25.97 0.75 0.22
CA ARG A 202 -25.25 1.35 1.35
C ARG A 202 -24.36 2.52 0.93
N TYR A 203 -23.85 2.49 -0.31
CA TYR A 203 -22.91 3.48 -0.82
C TYR A 203 -23.57 4.51 -1.73
N ASP A 204 -24.55 4.10 -2.53
CA ASP A 204 -25.17 5.00 -3.50
C ASP A 204 -26.64 4.65 -3.77
N THR A 205 -27.53 5.53 -3.33
CA THR A 205 -28.97 5.42 -3.61
C THR A 205 -29.31 6.00 -4.99
N ILE A 206 -28.44 6.84 -5.56
CA ILE A 206 -28.62 7.53 -6.84
C ILE A 206 -28.50 6.54 -8.01
N LEU A 207 -27.65 5.52 -7.90
CA LEU A 207 -27.54 4.47 -8.92
C LEU A 207 -28.87 3.73 -9.14
N LYS A 208 -29.60 3.44 -8.06
CA LYS A 208 -30.94 2.83 -8.14
C LYS A 208 -31.94 3.76 -8.84
N GLU A 209 -31.88 5.04 -8.51
CA GLU A 209 -32.76 6.06 -9.08
C GLU A 209 -32.44 6.33 -10.57
N THR A 210 -31.17 6.21 -10.96
CA THR A 210 -30.69 6.51 -12.31
C THR A 210 -30.84 5.32 -13.26
N TYR A 211 -30.54 4.10 -12.81
CA TYR A 211 -30.47 2.91 -13.65
C TYR A 211 -31.54 1.85 -13.34
N GLY A 212 -32.39 2.09 -12.33
CA GLY A 212 -33.50 1.21 -11.96
C GLY A 212 -33.11 0.06 -11.04
N GLU A 213 -34.09 -0.77 -10.66
CA GLU A 213 -33.89 -1.85 -9.69
C GLU A 213 -33.16 -3.09 -10.25
N TYR A 214 -33.02 -3.19 -11.58
CA TYR A 214 -32.48 -4.37 -12.27
C TYR A 214 -31.15 -4.11 -12.99
N PHE A 215 -30.53 -2.95 -12.77
CA PHE A 215 -29.33 -2.54 -13.52
C PHE A 215 -28.18 -3.54 -13.43
N LEU A 216 -27.98 -4.20 -12.27
CA LEU A 216 -26.96 -5.23 -12.12
C LEU A 216 -27.26 -6.47 -12.95
N ALA A 217 -28.54 -6.89 -13.02
CA ALA A 217 -28.92 -8.05 -13.83
C ALA A 217 -28.66 -7.75 -15.32
N GLU A 218 -29.06 -6.56 -15.80
CA GLU A 218 -28.80 -6.12 -17.17
C GLU A 218 -27.31 -6.07 -17.49
N LEU A 219 -26.48 -5.56 -16.57
CA LEU A 219 -25.03 -5.49 -16.75
C LEU A 219 -24.37 -6.87 -16.75
N ILE A 220 -24.89 -7.82 -15.96
CA ILE A 220 -24.44 -9.21 -15.92
C ILE A 220 -24.88 -9.96 -17.19
N GLU A 221 -26.07 -9.70 -17.70
CA GLU A 221 -26.59 -10.32 -18.93
C GLU A 221 -25.91 -9.78 -20.19
N ALA A 222 -25.54 -8.50 -20.21
CA ALA A 222 -24.89 -7.83 -21.33
C ALA A 222 -23.38 -8.10 -21.44
N GLN A 223 -22.87 -9.17 -20.81
CA GLN A 223 -21.46 -9.57 -20.95
C GLN A 223 -21.14 -10.05 -22.36
N ASP A 224 -20.05 -9.56 -22.93
CA ASP A 224 -19.56 -9.91 -24.26
C ASP A 224 -18.02 -10.07 -24.24
N GLU A 225 -17.34 -9.95 -25.38
CA GLU A 225 -15.88 -10.03 -25.47
C GLU A 225 -15.17 -8.78 -24.91
N GLU A 226 -15.87 -7.65 -24.84
CA GLU A 226 -15.34 -6.35 -24.44
C GLU A 226 -15.79 -5.95 -23.02
N ASN A 227 -16.94 -6.45 -22.58
CA ASN A 227 -17.59 -6.15 -21.31
C ASN A 227 -17.68 -7.41 -20.45
N HIS A 228 -17.17 -7.34 -19.23
CA HIS A 228 -17.23 -8.45 -18.29
C HIS A 228 -17.72 -7.99 -16.92
N ALA A 229 -18.54 -8.84 -16.30
CA ALA A 229 -19.01 -8.65 -14.94
C ALA A 229 -18.41 -9.75 -14.05
N VAL A 230 -17.78 -9.35 -12.96
CA VAL A 230 -17.02 -10.21 -12.08
C VAL A 230 -17.57 -10.06 -10.66
N ALA A 231 -17.74 -11.18 -9.97
CA ALA A 231 -18.16 -11.20 -8.57
C ALA A 231 -17.11 -11.91 -7.72
N CYS A 232 -16.97 -11.48 -6.47
CA CYS A 232 -16.23 -12.23 -5.46
C CYS A 232 -17.20 -12.89 -4.48
N GLU A 233 -16.93 -14.14 -4.10
CA GLU A 233 -17.79 -14.91 -3.21
C GLU A 233 -17.05 -15.46 -1.99
N VAL A 234 -17.80 -15.57 -0.89
CA VAL A 234 -17.39 -16.22 0.36
C VAL A 234 -18.51 -17.17 0.76
N GLU A 235 -18.17 -18.44 0.98
CA GLU A 235 -19.14 -19.49 1.35
C GLU A 235 -20.35 -19.57 0.40
N GLY A 236 -20.14 -19.31 -0.90
CA GLY A 236 -21.16 -19.36 -1.95
C GLY A 236 -22.06 -18.12 -2.05
N THR A 237 -21.81 -17.07 -1.26
CA THR A 237 -22.53 -15.79 -1.34
C THR A 237 -21.66 -14.72 -1.98
N ALA A 238 -22.18 -13.98 -2.96
CA ALA A 238 -21.47 -12.85 -3.57
C ALA A 238 -21.34 -11.68 -2.57
N VAL A 239 -20.12 -11.21 -2.35
CA VAL A 239 -19.79 -10.14 -1.40
C VAL A 239 -19.12 -8.93 -2.05
N GLY A 240 -19.00 -8.94 -3.39
CA GLY A 240 -18.48 -7.82 -4.15
C GLY A 240 -18.63 -8.04 -5.64
N PHE A 241 -18.57 -6.93 -6.40
CA PHE A 241 -18.85 -6.87 -7.81
C PHE A 241 -17.92 -5.88 -8.52
N MET A 242 -17.51 -6.21 -9.74
CA MET A 242 -16.73 -5.34 -10.60
C MET A 242 -17.19 -5.51 -12.06
N SER A 243 -17.58 -4.41 -12.69
CA SER A 243 -17.84 -4.34 -14.14
C SER A 243 -16.67 -3.68 -14.84
N VAL A 244 -16.19 -4.31 -15.90
CA VAL A 244 -15.01 -3.88 -16.65
C VAL A 244 -15.27 -3.87 -18.15
N CYS A 245 -14.67 -2.92 -18.84
CA CYS A 245 -14.86 -2.71 -20.28
C CYS A 245 -13.54 -2.40 -20.99
N SER A 246 -13.25 -3.05 -22.11
CA SER A 246 -12.07 -2.78 -22.93
C SER A 246 -12.17 -1.49 -23.77
N ARG A 247 -13.37 -0.94 -23.95
CA ARG A 247 -13.61 0.29 -24.72
C ARG A 247 -13.31 1.53 -23.89
N VAL A 248 -12.07 2.01 -23.98
CA VAL A 248 -11.63 3.26 -23.35
C VAL A 248 -11.55 4.38 -24.40
N ASN A 249 -12.11 5.56 -24.09
CA ASN A 249 -11.99 6.73 -24.97
C ASN A 249 -10.59 7.35 -24.84
N MET A 250 -9.63 6.77 -25.56
CA MET A 250 -8.23 7.20 -25.52
C MET A 250 -8.02 8.64 -25.96
N GLN A 251 -8.82 9.13 -26.93
CA GLN A 251 -8.73 10.51 -27.41
C GLN A 251 -9.02 11.51 -26.29
N LEU A 252 -10.12 11.30 -25.56
CA LEU A 252 -10.46 12.12 -24.41
C LEU A 252 -9.38 12.06 -23.32
N LEU A 253 -8.85 10.86 -23.04
CA LEU A 253 -7.80 10.72 -22.02
C LEU A 253 -6.51 11.45 -22.41
N HIS A 254 -6.08 11.37 -23.67
CA HIS A 254 -4.90 12.09 -24.19
C HIS A 254 -5.11 13.62 -24.21
N GLU A 255 -6.35 14.08 -24.33
CA GLU A 255 -6.68 15.51 -24.29
C GLU A 255 -6.71 16.08 -22.86
N CYS A 256 -7.07 15.24 -21.88
CA CYS A 256 -7.36 15.65 -20.52
C CYS A 256 -6.25 15.38 -19.50
N PHE A 257 -5.42 14.33 -19.69
CA PHE A 257 -4.45 13.88 -18.68
C PHE A 257 -3.04 13.69 -19.23
N ASP A 258 -2.04 13.94 -18.39
CA ASP A 258 -0.64 13.62 -18.69
C ASP A 258 -0.39 12.11 -18.57
N LEU A 259 -0.49 11.42 -19.70
CA LEU A 259 -0.25 9.97 -19.80
C LEU A 259 1.17 9.61 -20.27
N GLY A 260 2.07 10.61 -20.34
CA GLY A 260 3.47 10.43 -20.74
C GLY A 260 4.19 9.28 -20.03
N PRO A 261 4.13 9.18 -18.68
CA PRO A 261 4.79 8.13 -17.91
C PRO A 261 4.35 6.70 -18.26
N PHE A 262 3.15 6.54 -18.85
CA PHE A 262 2.58 5.25 -19.20
C PHE A 262 2.44 5.06 -20.72
N HIS A 263 3.22 5.80 -21.51
CA HIS A 263 3.20 5.75 -22.98
C HIS A 263 1.77 5.93 -23.55
N GLY A 264 1.01 6.86 -22.97
CA GLY A 264 -0.36 7.11 -23.43
C GLY A 264 -1.33 5.97 -23.17
N LEU A 265 -0.98 4.98 -22.33
CA LEU A 265 -1.69 3.71 -22.14
C LEU A 265 -1.82 2.89 -23.44
N CYS A 266 -0.90 3.09 -24.38
CA CYS A 266 -0.83 2.39 -25.65
C CYS A 266 0.41 1.49 -25.73
N PHE A 267 0.37 0.51 -26.62
CA PHE A 267 1.59 -0.21 -27.00
C PHE A 267 2.52 0.72 -27.82
N PRO A 268 3.85 0.68 -27.62
CA PRO A 268 4.77 1.47 -28.43
C PRO A 268 4.65 1.17 -29.93
N HIS A 269 4.65 2.21 -30.75
CA HIS A 269 4.57 2.14 -32.21
C HIS A 269 5.67 2.99 -32.86
N PRO A 270 6.27 2.57 -33.99
CA PRO A 270 7.34 3.33 -34.65
C PRO A 270 6.94 4.74 -35.10
N ASP A 271 5.65 4.96 -35.36
CA ASP A 271 5.11 6.26 -35.78
C ASP A 271 4.67 7.15 -34.59
N ASP A 272 5.03 6.78 -33.36
CA ASP A 272 4.77 7.62 -32.19
C ASP A 272 5.60 8.90 -32.23
N VAL A 273 4.98 10.03 -31.91
CA VAL A 273 5.66 11.33 -31.82
C VAL A 273 5.71 11.71 -30.35
N LEU A 274 6.85 11.45 -29.70
CA LEU A 274 7.01 11.59 -28.24
C LEU A 274 7.77 12.84 -27.81
N GLU A 275 8.57 13.42 -28.70
CA GLU A 275 9.38 14.61 -28.43
C GLU A 275 8.93 15.76 -29.34
N SER A 276 9.05 17.00 -28.85
CA SER A 276 8.79 18.16 -29.68
C SER A 276 9.86 18.28 -30.79
N PRO A 277 9.50 18.75 -32.00
CA PRO A 277 10.47 19.00 -33.07
C PRO A 277 11.61 19.96 -32.67
N GLN A 278 11.38 20.81 -31.66
CA GLN A 278 12.36 21.77 -31.14
C GLN A 278 13.38 21.09 -30.21
N GLU A 279 12.99 20.15 -29.36
CA GLU A 279 13.91 19.39 -28.48
C GLU A 279 14.82 18.44 -29.27
N LEU A 280 14.32 17.84 -30.35
CA LEU A 280 15.12 17.04 -31.29
C LEU A 280 16.28 17.84 -31.90
N SER A 281 16.07 19.15 -32.12
CA SER A 281 17.12 20.04 -32.65
C SER A 281 18.21 20.33 -31.60
N VAL A 282 17.83 20.52 -30.34
CA VAL A 282 18.78 20.79 -29.22
C VAL A 282 19.61 19.55 -28.90
N ARG A 283 19.00 18.36 -28.86
CA ARG A 283 19.70 17.09 -28.61
C ARG A 283 20.70 16.75 -29.72
N ARG A 284 20.31 16.96 -30.98
CA ARG A 284 21.19 16.78 -32.15
C ARG A 284 22.34 17.79 -32.18
N SER A 285 22.15 18.97 -31.58
CA SER A 285 23.19 20.00 -31.42
C SER A 285 24.21 19.60 -30.36
N GLN A 286 23.75 19.08 -29.21
CA GLN A 286 24.62 18.60 -28.13
C GLN A 286 25.45 17.37 -28.56
N ASP A 287 24.85 16.43 -29.30
CA ASP A 287 25.56 15.27 -29.88
C ASP A 287 26.58 15.68 -30.96
N ALA A 288 26.35 16.80 -31.65
CA ALA A 288 27.30 17.37 -32.62
C ALA A 288 28.44 18.13 -31.92
N GLU A 289 28.18 18.83 -30.82
CA GLU A 289 29.21 19.50 -30.00
C GLU A 289 30.16 18.49 -29.33
N LEU A 290 29.64 17.37 -28.79
CA LEU A 290 30.43 16.27 -28.23
C LEU A 290 31.37 15.59 -29.25
N ARG A 291 31.00 15.62 -30.55
CA ARG A 291 31.86 15.13 -31.66
C ARG A 291 32.89 16.15 -32.14
N SER A 292 32.73 17.43 -31.82
CA SER A 292 33.66 18.50 -32.22
C SER A 292 34.83 18.67 -31.25
N SER A 293 34.66 18.29 -29.98
CA SER A 293 35.70 18.39 -28.94
C SER A 293 36.77 17.29 -28.99
N SER A 294 36.59 16.25 -29.81
CA SER A 294 37.51 15.11 -29.92
C SER A 294 38.54 15.21 -31.07
N ARG A 295 38.66 16.36 -31.75
CA ARG A 295 39.56 16.54 -32.91
C ARG A 295 40.74 17.51 -32.74
N ALA A 296 41.12 17.86 -31.52
CA ALA A 296 42.32 18.65 -31.27
C ALA A 296 43.22 17.97 -30.23
N SER A 297 43.98 16.95 -30.66
CA SER A 297 45.30 16.58 -30.11
C SER A 297 45.84 15.32 -30.80
N GLN A 298 46.59 15.47 -31.90
CA GLN A 298 47.54 14.45 -32.35
C GLN A 298 48.75 15.09 -33.05
N LYS A 299 49.91 14.98 -32.41
CA LYS A 299 51.25 14.61 -32.93
C LYS A 299 52.26 14.96 -31.82
N ILE A 300 53.02 14.01 -31.29
CA ILE A 300 54.32 13.58 -31.82
C ILE A 300 54.62 12.12 -31.40
N VAL A 301 55.29 11.41 -32.31
CA VAL A 301 55.84 10.03 -32.32
C VAL A 301 57.12 9.99 -31.45
N GLU A 302 57.52 8.93 -30.74
CA GLU A 302 58.33 7.78 -31.23
C GLU A 302 58.70 6.80 -30.09
N GLU A 303 58.56 5.49 -30.37
CA GLU A 303 59.30 4.28 -29.96
C GLU A 303 59.69 3.88 -28.50
N SER A 304 59.29 2.63 -28.19
CA SER A 304 60.12 1.48 -27.75
C SER A 304 60.08 0.96 -26.29
N GLN A 305 59.78 -0.36 -26.23
CA GLN A 305 60.15 -1.42 -25.25
C GLN A 305 59.30 -1.66 -23.97
N GLU A 306 58.73 -2.87 -23.91
CA GLU A 306 58.35 -3.66 -22.71
C GLU A 306 59.59 -4.30 -22.04
N PRO A 307 59.50 -5.05 -20.91
CA PRO A 307 58.54 -5.05 -19.78
C PRO A 307 59.29 -4.93 -18.43
N VAL A 308 58.63 -5.10 -17.26
CA VAL A 308 59.12 -5.76 -16.01
C VAL A 308 58.30 -5.27 -14.78
N SER A 309 57.61 -6.20 -14.12
CA SER A 309 57.14 -6.17 -12.71
C SER A 309 58.30 -6.53 -11.74
N PRO A 310 58.25 -6.44 -10.39
CA PRO A 310 57.14 -6.23 -9.45
C PRO A 310 57.49 -5.36 -8.19
N ASP A 311 56.61 -5.40 -7.17
CA ASP A 311 56.89 -5.41 -5.72
C ASP A 311 56.94 -4.13 -4.82
N THR A 312 56.12 -4.21 -3.75
CA THR A 312 56.35 -3.82 -2.31
C THR A 312 56.30 -2.31 -1.94
N MET A 313 55.22 -1.81 -1.30
CA MET A 313 54.89 -1.74 0.16
C MET A 313 55.43 -0.48 0.88
N GLU A 314 54.67 -0.04 1.89
CA GLU A 314 54.95 0.98 2.94
C GLU A 314 54.66 2.46 2.55
N ASN A 315 53.64 3.14 3.08
CA ASN A 315 53.30 3.52 4.47
C ASN A 315 54.26 4.57 5.05
N ILE A 316 53.72 5.70 5.57
CA ILE A 316 54.18 6.55 6.69
C ILE A 316 53.54 7.97 6.64
N GLN A 317 52.58 8.18 7.56
CA GLN A 317 52.60 9.14 8.69
C GLN A 317 52.34 10.65 8.55
N GLY A 318 51.46 11.15 9.44
CA GLY A 318 51.45 12.51 10.02
C GLY A 318 50.03 13.10 10.21
N ASN A 319 49.23 12.83 11.26
CA ASN A 319 49.30 13.31 12.68
C ASN A 319 49.40 14.85 12.79
N ILE A 320 48.55 15.66 13.48
CA ILE A 320 48.05 15.64 14.89
C ILE A 320 47.06 16.83 15.18
N ALA A 321 46.20 16.63 16.21
CA ALA A 321 45.55 17.60 17.17
C ALA A 321 44.39 18.51 16.73
N ARG A 322 43.36 18.85 17.54
CA ARG A 322 43.03 18.76 19.00
C ARG A 322 41.50 19.00 19.15
N GLU A 323 40.75 18.21 19.97
CA GLU A 323 40.20 18.53 21.32
C GLU A 323 39.45 19.88 21.48
N ALA A 324 38.33 20.07 22.20
CA ALA A 324 37.46 19.25 23.05
C ALA A 324 36.16 20.06 23.40
N ALA A 325 35.12 19.34 23.87
CA ALA A 325 34.03 19.62 24.86
C ALA A 325 33.53 21.08 25.12
N SER A 326 32.27 21.39 25.46
CA SER A 326 31.31 20.77 26.41
C SER A 326 29.93 21.47 26.35
N GLU A 327 28.86 20.75 26.75
CA GLU A 327 27.68 21.08 27.63
C GLU A 327 27.25 22.55 27.85
N GLU A 328 25.98 22.98 28.07
CA GLU A 328 24.79 22.50 28.83
C GLU A 328 23.66 23.54 28.50
N ALA A 329 22.39 23.18 28.22
CA ALA A 329 21.24 23.02 29.13
C ALA A 329 20.50 24.31 29.62
N LEU A 330 19.14 24.23 29.60
CA LEU A 330 18.11 24.98 30.39
C LEU A 330 17.81 26.45 29.96
N THR A 331 16.57 27.01 30.01
CA THR A 331 15.37 26.75 30.84
C THR A 331 14.11 27.46 30.31
N ALA A 332 12.96 26.94 30.75
CA ALA A 332 11.58 27.47 30.78
C ALA A 332 11.41 28.96 31.21
N VAL A 333 10.23 29.56 30.91
CA VAL A 333 9.17 29.91 31.89
C VAL A 333 7.99 30.67 31.25
N GLN A 334 6.82 30.01 31.29
CA GLN A 334 5.46 30.39 31.75
C GLN A 334 4.65 31.59 31.23
N SER A 335 3.33 31.31 31.26
CA SER A 335 2.17 32.17 31.60
C SER A 335 1.46 32.79 30.39
N GLY A 336 0.15 32.63 30.16
CA GLY A 336 -0.95 32.09 30.97
C GLY A 336 -2.23 32.83 30.59
N ASN A 337 -3.34 32.08 30.51
CA ASN A 337 -4.75 32.49 30.58
C ASN A 337 -5.40 33.16 29.33
N VAL A 338 -6.32 32.47 28.65
CA VAL A 338 -7.79 32.35 28.89
C VAL A 338 -8.56 33.51 28.25
N SER A 339 -9.35 33.19 27.21
CA SER A 339 -10.83 33.39 27.15
C SER A 339 -11.31 33.54 25.69
N GLU A 340 -12.11 32.57 25.24
CA GLU A 340 -13.25 32.73 24.30
C GLU A 340 -14.23 33.81 24.83
N PRO A 341 -15.23 34.34 24.07
CA PRO A 341 -16.01 33.64 23.03
C PRO A 341 -16.53 34.52 21.85
N GLU A 342 -17.28 33.85 20.95
CA GLU A 342 -18.57 34.25 20.29
C GLU A 342 -18.68 35.67 19.65
N ASP A 343 -19.26 35.95 18.49
CA ASP A 343 -20.34 35.31 17.75
C ASP A 343 -20.65 36.11 16.45
N ILE A 344 -21.25 35.41 15.47
CA ILE A 344 -22.43 35.82 14.65
C ILE A 344 -22.33 36.91 13.54
N GLU A 345 -22.61 36.42 12.30
CA GLU A 345 -23.50 36.96 11.24
C GLU A 345 -23.22 38.35 10.61
N LYS A 346 -23.65 38.73 9.41
CA LYS A 346 -24.39 38.19 8.26
C LYS A 346 -24.23 39.20 7.12
N LEU A 347 -24.34 38.71 5.88
CA LEU A 347 -25.04 39.31 4.72
C LEU A 347 -25.27 40.84 4.68
N SER A 348 -24.87 41.51 3.60
CA SER A 348 -25.82 41.90 2.53
C SER A 348 -25.26 42.93 1.53
N ASP A 349 -25.63 42.63 0.29
CA ASP A 349 -25.72 43.39 -0.95
C ASP A 349 -26.07 44.89 -0.94
N VAL A 350 -25.49 45.55 -1.96
CA VAL A 350 -26.04 46.61 -2.83
C VAL A 350 -26.13 48.05 -2.28
N SER A 351 -25.38 48.97 -2.92
CA SER A 351 -25.97 50.23 -3.42
C SER A 351 -25.13 50.92 -4.51
N THR A 352 -25.84 51.22 -5.59
CA THR A 352 -25.67 52.22 -6.65
C THR A 352 -25.23 53.63 -6.23
N GLY A 353 -24.51 54.33 -7.14
CA GLY A 353 -24.81 55.74 -7.45
C GLY A 353 -23.67 56.79 -7.46
N TYR A 354 -23.29 57.21 -8.68
CA TYR A 354 -22.87 58.57 -9.12
C TYR A 354 -21.54 59.23 -8.66
N ALA A 355 -20.57 59.15 -9.59
CA ALA A 355 -19.72 60.21 -10.19
C ALA A 355 -19.26 61.44 -9.39
N GLN A 356 -17.93 61.61 -9.30
CA GLN A 356 -17.29 62.91 -9.57
C GLN A 356 -15.84 62.76 -10.07
N ASP A 357 -15.54 63.48 -11.15
CA ASP A 357 -14.29 63.51 -11.90
C ASP A 357 -13.09 64.07 -11.11
N HIS A 358 -11.93 63.40 -11.24
CA HIS A 358 -10.63 64.07 -11.23
C HIS A 358 -9.75 63.53 -12.36
N HIS A 359 -9.50 64.41 -13.32
CA HIS A 359 -8.57 64.29 -14.43
C HIS A 359 -7.13 64.02 -13.95
N VAL A 360 -6.50 62.92 -14.40
CA VAL A 360 -5.04 62.85 -14.58
C VAL A 360 -4.70 62.06 -15.85
N SER A 361 -3.96 62.74 -16.73
CA SER A 361 -3.22 62.34 -17.92
C SER A 361 -3.23 60.89 -18.40
N SER A 362 -3.72 60.75 -19.63
CA SER A 362 -3.30 59.83 -20.68
C SER A 362 -1.83 59.38 -20.57
N ARG A 363 -1.63 58.12 -20.19
CA ARG A 363 -0.54 57.29 -20.69
C ARG A 363 -1.14 56.02 -21.29
N SER A 364 -0.90 55.89 -22.60
CA SER A 364 -1.17 54.73 -23.44
C SER A 364 -0.94 53.41 -22.69
N LEU A 365 -2.02 52.67 -22.41
CA LEU A 365 -1.95 51.26 -22.07
C LEU A 365 -1.76 50.51 -23.40
N ALA A 366 -0.50 50.35 -23.79
CA ALA A 366 -0.12 49.28 -24.69
C ALA A 366 -0.66 47.98 -24.08
N SER A 367 -1.47 47.28 -24.86
CA SER A 367 -1.91 45.91 -24.63
C SER A 367 -0.76 45.07 -24.07
N LEU A 368 -0.84 44.76 -22.77
CA LEU A 368 -0.03 43.72 -22.17
C LEU A 368 -0.52 42.41 -22.76
N LEU A 369 0.10 41.99 -23.86
CA LEU A 369 0.06 40.60 -24.29
C LEU A 369 0.62 39.79 -23.12
N LEU A 370 -0.25 39.03 -22.47
CA LEU A 370 0.19 37.92 -21.65
C LEU A 370 1.11 37.05 -22.53
N PRO A 371 2.26 36.58 -22.01
CA PRO A 371 3.05 35.60 -22.75
C PRO A 371 2.12 34.44 -23.13
N GLU A 372 2.07 34.08 -24.41
CA GLU A 372 1.44 32.83 -24.83
C GLU A 372 2.03 31.72 -23.96
N GLU A 373 1.17 31.02 -23.21
CA GLU A 373 1.59 29.87 -22.43
C GLU A 373 2.36 28.91 -23.36
N PRO A 374 3.50 28.36 -22.93
CA PRO A 374 4.26 27.46 -23.78
C PRO A 374 3.35 26.29 -24.15
N VAL A 375 3.03 26.16 -25.44
CA VAL A 375 2.24 25.06 -25.97
C VAL A 375 2.91 23.77 -25.51
N HIS A 376 2.36 23.14 -24.46
CA HIS A 376 2.90 21.88 -23.95
C HIS A 376 2.76 20.88 -25.08
N PHE A 377 3.89 20.39 -25.56
CA PHE A 377 3.92 19.39 -26.62
C PHE A 377 3.14 18.17 -26.11
N ARG A 378 2.09 17.79 -26.84
CA ARG A 378 1.29 16.61 -26.54
C ARG A 378 1.79 15.45 -27.40
N PRO A 379 2.31 14.38 -26.78
CA PRO A 379 2.70 13.20 -27.53
C PRO A 379 1.54 12.63 -28.34
N ILE A 380 1.84 12.14 -29.54
CA ILE A 380 0.87 11.46 -30.41
C ILE A 380 1.19 9.98 -30.40
N TYR A 381 0.30 9.20 -29.80
CA TYR A 381 0.40 7.74 -29.73
C TYR A 381 -0.40 7.12 -30.88
N ARG A 382 0.26 6.26 -31.67
CA ARG A 382 -0.32 5.54 -32.82
C ARG A 382 -0.55 4.06 -32.53
N GLY A 383 -0.01 3.54 -31.44
CA GLY A 383 -0.21 2.15 -31.04
C GLY A 383 -1.64 1.84 -30.59
N ALA A 384 -1.94 0.54 -30.54
CA ALA A 384 -3.22 0.05 -30.03
C ALA A 384 -3.38 0.32 -28.53
N SER A 385 -4.62 0.49 -28.08
CA SER A 385 -4.93 0.65 -26.65
C SER A 385 -4.53 -0.60 -25.86
N ALA A 386 -3.72 -0.38 -24.84
CA ALA A 386 -3.30 -1.38 -23.87
C ALA A 386 -4.11 -1.29 -22.56
N ALA A 387 -5.21 -0.53 -22.55
CA ALA A 387 -6.04 -0.28 -21.38
C ALA A 387 -7.46 -0.87 -21.47
N PHE A 388 -8.02 -1.22 -20.32
CA PHE A 388 -9.45 -1.39 -20.07
C PHE A 388 -9.85 -0.54 -18.86
N CYS A 389 -11.14 -0.29 -18.66
CA CYS A 389 -11.65 0.50 -17.54
C CYS A 389 -12.55 -0.29 -16.58
N ILE A 390 -12.57 0.11 -15.31
CA ILE A 390 -13.60 -0.27 -14.34
C ILE A 390 -14.73 0.74 -14.47
N GLN A 391 -15.93 0.23 -14.78
CA GLN A 391 -17.15 1.04 -14.90
C GLN A 391 -17.91 1.10 -13.59
N LEU A 392 -17.92 -0.01 -12.84
CA LEU A 392 -18.64 -0.14 -11.59
C LEU A 392 -17.89 -1.06 -10.65
N PHE A 393 -17.81 -0.69 -9.38
CA PHE A 393 -17.15 -1.48 -8.34
C PHE A 393 -17.91 -1.36 -7.03
N CYS A 394 -18.14 -2.48 -6.36
CA CYS A 394 -18.57 -2.52 -4.96
C CYS A 394 -17.96 -3.72 -4.25
N ILE A 395 -17.81 -3.61 -2.95
CA ILE A 395 -17.41 -4.73 -2.09
C ILE A 395 -17.96 -4.47 -0.69
N ASP A 396 -18.37 -5.53 0.01
CA ASP A 396 -18.72 -5.42 1.43
C ASP A 396 -17.48 -4.95 2.23
N GLU A 397 -17.68 -3.93 3.05
CA GLU A 397 -16.70 -3.31 3.96
C GLU A 397 -15.86 -4.33 4.76
N LYS A 398 -16.44 -5.50 5.09
CA LYS A 398 -15.73 -6.58 5.77
C LYS A 398 -14.57 -7.14 4.95
N TYR A 399 -14.69 -7.14 3.63
CA TYR A 399 -13.74 -7.74 2.70
C TYR A 399 -12.99 -6.70 1.85
N GLU A 400 -13.22 -5.40 2.07
CA GLU A 400 -12.63 -4.30 1.29
C GLU A 400 -11.10 -4.40 1.15
N ALA A 401 -10.40 -4.85 2.19
CA ALA A 401 -8.95 -5.04 2.19
C ALA A 401 -8.44 -6.10 1.19
N ARG A 402 -9.35 -6.87 0.58
CA ARG A 402 -9.08 -7.90 -0.45
C ARG A 402 -9.55 -7.49 -1.84
N SER A 403 -9.97 -6.25 -2.03
CA SER A 403 -10.40 -5.73 -3.33
C SER A 403 -9.39 -5.93 -4.46
N LEU A 404 -8.09 -5.96 -4.16
CA LEU A 404 -7.04 -6.25 -5.15
C LEU A 404 -7.12 -7.67 -5.73
N ASP A 405 -7.78 -8.63 -5.05
CA ASP A 405 -7.96 -9.99 -5.56
C ASP A 405 -8.72 -10.01 -6.90
N PHE A 406 -9.62 -9.04 -7.12
CA PHE A 406 -10.33 -8.89 -8.40
C PHE A 406 -9.37 -8.73 -9.58
N MET A 407 -8.30 -7.97 -9.39
CA MET A 407 -7.40 -7.55 -10.47
C MET A 407 -6.73 -8.76 -11.13
N ASN A 408 -6.32 -9.78 -10.35
CA ASN A 408 -5.73 -11.00 -10.91
C ASN A 408 -6.67 -11.69 -11.91
N PHE A 409 -7.96 -11.78 -11.57
CA PHE A 409 -8.96 -12.40 -12.42
C PHE A 409 -9.27 -11.51 -13.63
N VAL A 410 -9.47 -10.21 -13.43
CA VAL A 410 -9.80 -9.27 -14.49
C VAL A 410 -8.69 -9.18 -15.56
N PHE A 411 -7.42 -9.10 -15.16
CA PHE A 411 -6.30 -9.13 -16.12
C PHE A 411 -6.16 -10.49 -16.84
N SER A 412 -6.72 -11.58 -16.29
CA SER A 412 -6.79 -12.86 -17.00
C SER A 412 -7.85 -12.86 -18.09
N LEU A 413 -8.91 -12.07 -17.94
CA LEU A 413 -9.94 -11.86 -18.98
C LEU A 413 -9.38 -11.01 -20.14
N PHE A 414 -8.62 -9.96 -19.81
CA PHE A 414 -7.97 -9.07 -20.78
C PHE A 414 -6.46 -9.36 -20.90
N SER A 415 -6.12 -10.53 -21.42
CA SER A 415 -4.72 -10.99 -21.48
C SER A 415 -3.79 -10.12 -22.34
N ASP A 416 -4.36 -9.37 -23.29
CA ASP A 416 -3.70 -8.44 -24.21
C ASP A 416 -3.59 -7.00 -23.67
N LYS A 417 -4.07 -6.73 -22.45
CA LYS A 417 -4.03 -5.41 -21.82
C LYS A 417 -3.04 -5.37 -20.67
N ASN A 418 -2.41 -4.21 -20.51
CA ASN A 418 -1.41 -3.96 -19.46
C ASN A 418 -1.91 -2.96 -18.41
N PHE A 419 -2.93 -2.16 -18.73
CA PHE A 419 -3.42 -1.10 -17.88
C PHE A 419 -4.90 -1.28 -17.55
N CYS A 420 -5.25 -1.01 -16.30
CA CYS A 420 -6.61 -0.84 -15.83
C CYS A 420 -6.80 0.63 -15.45
N VAL A 421 -7.88 1.25 -15.89
CA VAL A 421 -8.21 2.64 -15.53
C VAL A 421 -9.53 2.73 -14.78
N ILE A 422 -9.66 3.72 -13.93
CA ILE A 422 -10.93 4.05 -13.28
C ILE A 422 -11.03 5.57 -13.15
N SER A 423 -12.20 6.12 -13.48
CA SER A 423 -12.49 7.54 -13.30
C SER A 423 -13.46 7.72 -12.12
N LEU A 424 -13.14 8.65 -11.23
CA LEU A 424 -13.90 8.92 -10.02
C LEU A 424 -14.16 10.43 -9.89
N PRO A 425 -15.32 10.88 -9.38
CA PRO A 425 -15.54 12.28 -9.02
C PRO A 425 -14.49 12.79 -8.01
N HIS A 426 -14.08 14.06 -8.10
CA HIS A 426 -13.01 14.64 -7.25
C HIS A 426 -13.22 14.53 -5.74
N LEU A 427 -14.47 14.45 -5.28
CA LEU A 427 -14.82 14.38 -3.86
C LEU A 427 -14.99 12.94 -3.36
N THR A 428 -14.69 11.95 -4.20
CA THR A 428 -14.80 10.54 -3.81
C THR A 428 -13.69 10.21 -2.82
N PRO A 429 -14.00 9.68 -1.61
CA PRO A 429 -12.98 9.27 -0.67
C PRO A 429 -12.17 8.09 -1.22
N GLU A 430 -10.87 8.04 -0.90
CA GLU A 430 -10.03 6.92 -1.31
C GLU A 430 -10.42 5.63 -0.56
N PHE A 431 -10.76 4.60 -1.33
CA PHE A 431 -11.05 3.25 -0.83
C PHE A 431 -9.87 2.30 -1.09
N ILE A 432 -9.81 1.15 -0.43
CA ILE A 432 -8.58 0.32 -0.42
C ILE A 432 -8.09 -0.07 -1.82
N LEU A 433 -8.98 -0.33 -2.78
CA LEU A 433 -8.57 -0.66 -4.14
C LEU A 433 -7.81 0.50 -4.81
N ILE A 434 -8.30 1.75 -4.67
CA ILE A 434 -7.73 2.91 -5.35
C ILE A 434 -6.34 3.29 -4.85
N GLN A 435 -6.02 2.94 -3.60
CA GLN A 435 -4.69 3.16 -3.01
C GLN A 435 -3.58 2.39 -3.77
N ASN A 436 -3.94 1.39 -4.58
CA ASN A 436 -3.01 0.66 -5.43
C ASN A 436 -2.81 1.31 -6.81
N PHE A 437 -3.59 2.33 -7.15
CA PHE A 437 -3.57 2.99 -8.46
C PHE A 437 -2.77 4.30 -8.39
N VAL A 438 -2.20 4.70 -9.53
CA VAL A 438 -1.54 5.99 -9.69
C VAL A 438 -2.56 7.01 -10.18
N LYS A 439 -2.77 8.09 -9.42
CA LYS A 439 -3.59 9.22 -9.85
C LYS A 439 -2.86 10.01 -10.95
N MET A 440 -3.52 10.22 -12.08
CA MET A 440 -2.98 10.97 -13.21
C MET A 440 -3.18 12.46 -13.03
N VAL A 441 -2.21 13.24 -13.50
CA VAL A 441 -2.28 14.71 -13.45
C VAL A 441 -3.13 15.20 -14.62
N PRO A 442 -4.24 15.92 -14.36
CA PRO A 442 -5.00 16.55 -15.44
C PRO A 442 -4.23 17.74 -16.02
N PHE A 443 -4.38 17.98 -17.31
CA PHE A 443 -3.89 19.20 -17.94
C PHE A 443 -4.72 20.42 -17.51
N ASN A 444 -4.12 21.62 -17.56
CA ASN A 444 -4.81 22.88 -17.27
C ASN A 444 -6.05 23.13 -18.16
N THR A 445 -6.11 22.47 -19.33
CA THR A 445 -7.24 22.55 -20.26
C THR A 445 -8.31 21.50 -19.99
N CYS A 446 -8.13 20.63 -19.00
CA CYS A 446 -9.08 19.58 -18.69
C CYS A 446 -10.39 20.19 -18.15
N THR A 447 -11.50 19.85 -18.79
CA THR A 447 -12.84 20.27 -18.37
C THR A 447 -13.59 19.17 -17.59
N LEU A 448 -12.96 18.02 -17.37
CA LEU A 448 -13.56 16.90 -16.66
C LEU A 448 -13.49 17.13 -15.15
N GLU A 449 -14.62 16.99 -14.47
CA GLU A 449 -14.72 17.02 -13.01
C GLU A 449 -14.40 15.65 -12.37
N GLN A 450 -13.56 14.86 -13.05
CA GLN A 450 -13.20 13.50 -12.63
C GLN A 450 -11.69 13.34 -12.56
N ASP A 451 -11.25 12.60 -11.53
CA ASP A 451 -9.89 12.12 -11.39
C ASP A 451 -9.72 10.78 -12.10
N LEU A 452 -8.62 10.63 -12.83
CA LEU A 452 -8.24 9.39 -13.50
C LEU A 452 -7.18 8.66 -12.68
N TYR A 453 -7.40 7.37 -12.46
CA TYR A 453 -6.48 6.47 -11.77
C TYR A 453 -6.07 5.33 -12.70
N VAL A 454 -4.78 4.98 -12.68
CA VAL A 454 -4.18 3.95 -13.55
C VAL A 454 -3.49 2.88 -12.73
N PHE A 455 -3.77 1.62 -13.03
CA PHE A 455 -3.08 0.46 -12.46
C PHE A 455 -2.41 -0.36 -13.56
N HIS A 456 -1.13 -0.66 -13.39
CA HIS A 456 -0.38 -1.49 -14.33
C HIS A 456 -0.35 -2.95 -13.86
N ARG A 457 -0.45 -3.90 -14.80
CA ARG A 457 -0.46 -5.35 -14.55
C ARG A 457 0.73 -5.82 -13.70
N ALA A 458 1.90 -5.20 -13.86
CA ALA A 458 3.08 -5.53 -13.06
C ALA A 458 2.92 -5.26 -11.55
N GLY A 459 1.95 -4.42 -11.15
CA GLY A 459 1.61 -4.21 -9.73
C GLY A 459 1.08 -5.47 -9.04
N LEU A 460 0.68 -6.50 -9.79
CA LEU A 460 0.27 -7.81 -9.25
C LEU A 460 1.43 -8.78 -9.03
N LEU A 461 2.64 -8.43 -9.48
CA LEU A 461 3.80 -9.29 -9.32
C LEU A 461 4.24 -9.32 -7.86
N LYS A 462 4.09 -10.49 -7.23
CA LYS A 462 4.48 -10.72 -5.84
C LYS A 462 5.95 -11.13 -5.67
N ASN A 463 6.66 -11.42 -6.76
CA ASN A 463 8.05 -11.86 -6.76
C ASN A 463 8.82 -11.13 -7.86
N ILE A 464 9.93 -10.48 -7.51
CA ILE A 464 10.93 -9.99 -8.46
C ILE A 464 12.05 -11.02 -8.51
N CYS A 465 12.01 -11.91 -9.50
CA CYS A 465 13.16 -12.76 -9.81
C CYS A 465 14.18 -11.92 -10.59
N LEU A 466 15.12 -11.29 -9.88
CA LEU A 466 16.30 -10.70 -10.53
C LEU A 466 17.14 -11.86 -11.08
N GLY A 467 16.95 -12.19 -12.36
CA GLY A 467 17.81 -13.12 -13.06
C GLY A 467 19.24 -12.58 -13.01
N ARG A 468 20.13 -13.25 -12.28
CA ARG A 468 21.57 -13.05 -12.45
C ARG A 468 21.89 -13.51 -13.86
N SER A 469 22.07 -12.58 -14.78
CA SER A 469 22.73 -12.84 -16.05
C SER A 469 24.13 -13.38 -15.74
N SER A 470 24.31 -14.67 -16.02
CA SER A 470 25.56 -15.43 -15.92
C SER A 470 26.64 -14.88 -16.85
#